data_AF-A0A6N4XAG3-F1
#
_entry.id   AF-A0A6N4XAG3-F1
#
_cell.length_a   1.000
_cell.length_b   1.000
_cell.length_c   1.000
_cell.angle_alpha   90.00
_cell.angle_beta   90.00
_cell.angle_gamma   90.00
#
_symmetry.space_group_name_H-M   'P 1'
#
loop_
_entity.id
_entity.type
_entity.pdbx_description
1 polymer ?
#
loop_
_entity_poly.entity_id
_entity_poly.type
_entity_poly.pdbx_seq_one_letter_code
_entity_poly.pdbx_strand_id
1 'polypeptide(L)'
;MKDQRIFKWLKAGGFLRIINKGKWIERGSVIHAKEIEQNIYLLFVEIKKSTPNDIQAFIVEFESLDSIGKYKPLQIMFYMSIKNTQDLLYFEKYLKIPADQC
;
A
#
# COMPACT_ATOMS: atom_id res chain seq x y z
N MET A 1 0.12 8.64 18.59
CA MET A 1 -1.01 9.39 18.01
C MET A 1 -0.61 10.11 16.71
N LYS A 2 0.08 9.43 15.76
CA LYS A 2 0.58 10.08 14.53
C LYS A 2 0.16 9.42 13.20
N ASP A 3 -0.46 8.24 13.22
CA ASP A 3 -0.51 7.37 12.03
C ASP A 3 -1.88 7.27 11.34
N GLN A 4 -2.96 7.78 11.95
CA GLN A 4 -4.27 7.86 11.30
C GLN A 4 -4.30 8.79 10.07
N ARG A 5 -3.35 9.73 9.98
CA ARG A 5 -3.28 10.70 8.87
C ARG A 5 -2.88 10.04 7.56
N ILE A 6 -1.92 9.11 7.60
CA ILE A 6 -1.47 8.38 6.42
C ILE A 6 -2.63 7.59 5.81
N PHE A 7 -3.40 6.87 6.63
CA PHE A 7 -4.54 6.09 6.13
C PHE A 7 -5.66 6.95 5.55
N LYS A 8 -5.93 8.13 6.14
CA LYS A 8 -6.86 9.10 5.54
C LYS A 8 -6.36 9.59 4.17
N TRP A 9 -5.06 9.83 4.04
CA TRP A 9 -4.44 10.24 2.78
C TRP A 9 -4.49 9.13 1.74
N LEU A 10 -4.17 7.89 2.11
CA LEU A 10 -4.28 6.74 1.20
C LEU A 10 -5.72 6.56 0.71
N LYS A 11 -6.71 6.67 1.61
CA LYS A 11 -8.12 6.60 1.22
C LYS A 11 -8.50 7.72 0.24
N ALA A 12 -8.04 8.96 0.47
CA ALA A 12 -8.27 10.08 -0.43
C ALA A 12 -7.53 9.93 -1.77
N GLY A 13 -6.36 9.28 -1.77
CA GLY A 13 -5.53 9.03 -2.94
C GLY A 13 -6.01 7.88 -3.85
N GLY A 14 -7.19 7.32 -3.59
CA GLY A 14 -7.78 6.25 -4.40
C GLY A 14 -7.29 4.84 -4.06
N PHE A 15 -6.67 4.63 -2.90
CA PHE A 15 -6.24 3.30 -2.49
C PHE A 15 -7.40 2.46 -1.98
N LEU A 16 -7.50 1.24 -2.47
CA LEU A 16 -8.46 0.24 -2.03
C LEU A 16 -7.93 -0.49 -0.81
N ARG A 17 -8.77 -0.62 0.22
CA ARG A 17 -8.42 -1.33 1.45
C ARG A 17 -8.78 -2.81 1.32
N ILE A 18 -7.78 -3.67 1.39
CA ILE A 18 -7.85 -5.11 1.23
C ILE A 18 -7.34 -5.78 2.51
N ILE A 19 -8.05 -6.79 2.99
CA ILE A 19 -7.59 -7.60 4.15
C ILE A 19 -6.78 -8.77 3.61
N ASN A 20 -5.53 -8.90 4.05
CA ASN A 20 -4.69 -10.02 3.66
C ASN A 20 -5.18 -11.34 4.28
N LYS A 21 -5.66 -12.24 3.42
CA LYS A 21 -6.04 -13.63 3.75
C LYS A 21 -4.96 -14.64 3.33
N GLY A 22 -4.05 -14.23 2.46
CA GLY A 22 -2.94 -15.03 1.93
C GLY A 22 -1.82 -15.27 2.93
N LYS A 23 -0.77 -15.95 2.46
CA LYS A 23 0.44 -16.27 3.23
C LYS A 23 1.66 -15.43 2.83
N TRP A 24 1.49 -14.53 1.87
CA TRP A 24 2.59 -13.71 1.36
C TRP A 24 3.12 -12.73 2.42
N ILE A 25 2.19 -12.03 3.06
CA ILE A 25 2.44 -11.14 4.19
C ILE A 25 1.73 -11.73 5.42
N GLU A 26 1.99 -11.17 6.60
CA GLU A 26 1.30 -11.57 7.82
C GLU A 26 -0.23 -11.57 7.63
N ARG A 27 -0.85 -12.69 8.02
CA ARG A 27 -2.28 -12.89 7.85
C ARG A 27 -3.04 -11.90 8.74
N GLY A 28 -4.02 -11.22 8.18
CA GLY A 28 -4.81 -10.21 8.87
C GLY A 28 -4.20 -8.81 8.85
N SER A 29 -3.04 -8.62 8.20
CA SER A 29 -2.53 -7.31 7.79
C SER A 29 -3.51 -6.60 6.86
N VAL A 30 -3.50 -5.27 6.91
CA VAL A 30 -4.30 -4.43 6.02
C VAL A 30 -3.41 -3.96 4.88
N ILE A 31 -3.86 -4.19 3.65
CA ILE A 31 -3.19 -3.76 2.42
C ILE A 31 -3.99 -2.60 1.84
N HIS A 32 -3.34 -1.48 1.59
CA HIS A 32 -3.87 -0.37 0.80
C HIS A 32 -3.25 -0.47 -0.59
N ALA A 33 -4.05 -0.78 -1.60
CA ALA A 33 -3.59 -1.04 -2.96
C ALA A 33 -4.07 0.05 -3.94
N LYS A 34 -3.19 0.50 -4.83
CA LYS A 34 -3.54 1.35 -5.97
C LYS A 34 -2.80 0.86 -7.20
N GLU A 35 -3.52 0.68 -8.29
CA GLU A 35 -2.90 0.38 -9.58
C GLU A 35 -2.19 1.64 -10.10
N ILE A 36 -0.91 1.50 -10.46
CA ILE A 36 -0.08 2.61 -10.96
C ILE A 36 0.31 2.41 -12.44
N GLU A 37 0.24 1.17 -12.91
CA GLU A 37 0.41 0.73 -14.29
C GLU A 37 -0.30 -0.62 -14.45
N GLN A 38 -0.57 -1.07 -15.68
CA GLN A 38 -1.37 -2.28 -15.92
C GLN A 38 -0.82 -3.47 -15.12
N ASN A 39 -1.63 -4.02 -14.22
CA ASN A 39 -1.28 -5.13 -13.32
C ASN A 39 -0.14 -4.85 -12.32
N ILE A 40 0.35 -3.62 -12.26
CA ILE A 40 1.38 -3.16 -11.33
C ILE A 40 0.73 -2.27 -10.26
N TYR A 41 0.90 -2.67 -9.01
CA TYR A 41 0.25 -2.06 -7.87
C TYR A 41 1.27 -1.49 -6.89
N LEU A 42 1.00 -0.26 -6.45
CA LEU A 42 1.60 0.31 -5.25
C LEU A 42 0.79 -0.12 -4.03
N LEU A 43 1.45 -0.82 -3.12
CA LEU A 43 0.86 -1.31 -1.88
C LEU A 43 1.47 -0.60 -0.67
N PHE A 44 0.63 -0.19 0.28
CA PHE A 44 1.03 0.12 1.64
C PHE A 44 0.43 -0.92 2.59
N VAL A 45 1.27 -1.62 3.33
CA VAL A 45 0.87 -2.76 4.15
C VAL A 45 1.12 -2.46 5.62
N GLU A 46 0.06 -2.53 6.41
CA GLU A 46 0.10 -2.38 7.86
C GLU A 46 0.30 -3.75 8.51
N ILE A 47 1.43 -3.94 9.17
CA ILE A 47 1.75 -5.17 9.91
C ILE A 47 1.21 -5.05 11.34
N LYS A 48 0.37 -6.02 11.75
CA LYS A 48 -0.35 -5.96 13.02
C LYS A 48 0.50 -6.27 14.27
N LYS A 49 1.64 -6.96 14.13
CA LYS A 49 2.39 -7.49 15.28
C LYS A 49 3.73 -6.82 15.58
N SER A 50 4.21 -5.93 14.73
CA SER A 50 5.37 -5.13 15.05
C SER A 50 4.97 -3.90 15.88
N THR A 51 5.97 -3.34 16.58
CA THR A 51 5.98 -2.03 17.24
C THR A 51 5.17 -0.94 16.49
N PRO A 52 4.71 0.13 17.16
CA PRO A 52 3.69 1.01 16.59
C PRO A 52 4.05 1.52 15.18
N ASN A 53 3.29 1.03 14.20
CA ASN A 53 3.20 1.50 12.81
C ASN A 53 4.37 1.20 11.88
N ASP A 54 4.80 -0.07 11.78
CA ASP A 54 5.60 -0.49 10.63
C ASP A 54 4.68 -0.63 9.40
N ILE A 55 4.63 0.42 8.59
CA ILE A 55 4.03 0.40 7.27
C ILE A 55 5.11 -0.01 6.27
N GLN A 56 4.80 -0.97 5.41
CA GLN A 56 5.68 -1.37 4.31
C GLN A 56 5.09 -0.92 2.98
N ALA A 57 5.90 -0.28 2.15
CA ALA A 57 5.56 0.07 0.79
C ALA A 57 6.13 -0.96 -0.19
N PHE A 58 5.34 -1.36 -1.17
CA PHE A 58 5.76 -2.27 -2.24
C PHE A 58 5.29 -1.78 -3.61
N ILE A 59 6.10 -2.01 -4.64
CA ILE A 59 5.63 -2.01 -6.03
C ILE A 59 5.72 -3.44 -6.53
N VAL A 60 4.58 -4.00 -6.93
CA VAL A 60 4.44 -5.41 -7.24
C VAL A 60 3.52 -5.65 -8.40
N GLU A 61 3.75 -6.74 -9.11
CA GLU A 61 2.90 -7.22 -10.18
C GLU A 61 1.98 -8.34 -9.68
N PHE A 62 0.70 -8.28 -10.07
CA PHE A 62 -0.28 -9.34 -9.83
C PHE A 62 -1.03 -9.66 -11.12
N GLU A 63 -1.60 -10.87 -11.21
CA GLU A 63 -2.50 -11.21 -12.33
C GLU A 63 -3.71 -10.27 -12.42
N SER A 64 -4.19 -9.79 -11.26
CA SER A 64 -5.32 -8.86 -11.13
C SER A 64 -5.42 -8.30 -9.71
N LEU A 65 -6.18 -7.23 -9.55
CA LEU A 65 -6.53 -6.64 -8.25
C LEU A 65 -7.15 -7.68 -7.28
N ASP A 66 -7.98 -8.59 -7.79
CA ASP A 66 -8.66 -9.62 -7.00
C ASP A 66 -7.71 -10.66 -6.39
N SER A 67 -6.49 -10.75 -6.92
CA SER A 67 -5.43 -11.64 -6.44
C SER A 67 -4.73 -11.09 -5.20
N ILE A 68 -4.76 -9.77 -5.01
CA ILE A 68 -4.11 -9.08 -3.90
C ILE A 68 -4.72 -9.54 -2.57
N GLY A 69 -3.86 -9.95 -1.63
CA GLY A 69 -4.28 -10.46 -0.34
C GLY A 69 -4.84 -11.89 -0.37
N LYS A 70 -4.87 -12.57 -1.51
CA LYS A 70 -5.16 -14.02 -1.60
C LYS A 70 -3.91 -14.81 -1.98
N TYR A 71 -3.22 -14.35 -3.01
CA TYR A 71 -2.02 -15.00 -3.57
C TYR A 71 -0.77 -14.15 -3.34
N LYS A 72 0.40 -14.73 -3.64
CA LYS A 72 1.66 -13.98 -3.74
C LYS A 72 1.67 -13.17 -5.06
N PRO A 73 2.37 -12.03 -5.11
CA PRO A 73 2.58 -11.32 -6.37
C PRO A 73 3.37 -12.19 -7.33
N LEU A 74 3.19 -11.93 -8.62
CA LEU A 74 4.01 -12.51 -9.69
C LEU A 74 5.45 -12.01 -9.56
N GLN A 75 5.61 -10.73 -9.27
CA GLN A 75 6.91 -10.09 -9.10
C GLN A 75 6.88 -8.99 -8.04
N ILE A 76 7.97 -8.86 -7.28
CA ILE A 76 8.23 -7.70 -6.41
C ILE A 76 9.30 -6.86 -7.09
N MET A 77 8.93 -5.65 -7.50
CA MET A 77 9.83 -4.70 -8.17
C MET A 77 10.49 -3.76 -7.18
N PHE A 78 9.80 -3.44 -6.08
CA PHE A 78 10.30 -2.52 -5.07
C PHE A 78 9.76 -2.86 -3.68
N TYR A 79 10.55 -2.59 -2.66
CA TYR A 79 10.17 -2.71 -1.25
C TYR A 79 10.89 -1.65 -0.40
N MET A 80 10.14 -1.00 0.50
CA MET A 80 10.67 -0.07 1.49
C MET A 80 9.85 -0.11 2.77
N SER A 81 10.51 -0.04 3.93
CA SER A 81 9.83 0.21 5.21
C SER A 81 9.65 1.72 5.41
N ILE A 82 8.42 2.15 5.65
CA ILE A 82 8.05 3.55 5.90
C ILE A 82 8.20 3.83 7.39
N LYS A 83 9.20 4.64 7.74
CA LYS A 83 9.50 4.99 9.14
C LYS A 83 8.92 6.35 9.52
N ASN A 84 8.74 7.23 8.53
CA ASN A 84 8.23 8.57 8.74
C ASN A 84 7.48 9.09 7.49
N THR A 85 6.86 10.26 7.60
CA THR A 85 6.10 10.86 6.49
C THR A 85 6.96 11.37 5.34
N GLN A 86 8.26 11.62 5.54
CA GLN A 86 9.17 12.01 4.45
C GLN A 86 9.42 10.85 3.50
N ASP A 87 9.40 9.61 3.99
CA ASP A 87 9.50 8.42 3.14
C ASP A 87 8.33 8.32 2.14
N LEU A 88 7.20 8.99 2.41
CA LEU A 88 6.08 9.06 1.46
C LEU A 88 6.38 9.94 0.25
N LEU A 89 7.39 10.82 0.31
CA LEU A 89 7.80 11.67 -0.81
C LEU A 89 8.31 10.84 -2.00
N TYR A 90 8.89 9.65 -1.75
CA TYR A 90 9.26 8.72 -2.81
C TYR A 90 8.08 8.28 -3.67
N PHE A 91 6.86 8.37 -3.13
CA PHE A 91 5.62 7.95 -3.79
C PHE A 91 4.73 9.13 -4.16
N GLU A 92 5.20 10.37 -4.03
CA GLU A 92 4.39 11.59 -4.23
C GLU A 92 3.66 11.56 -5.58
N LYS A 93 4.34 11.15 -6.66
CA LYS A 93 3.76 11.02 -8.00
C LYS A 93 2.52 10.11 -8.03
N TYR A 94 2.52 9.04 -7.23
CA TYR A 94 1.42 8.07 -7.16
C TYR A 94 0.35 8.46 -6.13
N LEU A 95 0.72 9.30 -5.16
CA LEU A 95 -0.17 9.82 -4.12
C LEU A 95 -0.96 11.05 -4.55
N LYS A 96 -0.53 11.77 -5.61
CA LYS A 96 -1.24 12.94 -6.13
C LYS A 96 -2.69 12.58 -6.51
N ILE A 97 -3.62 13.18 -5.77
CA ILE A 97 -5.02 13.34 -6.15
C ILE A 97 -5.02 14.23 -7.40
N PRO A 98 -5.84 13.96 -8.43
CA PRO A 98 -5.98 14.88 -9.56
C PRO A 98 -6.26 16.29 -9.04
N ALA A 99 -5.44 17.25 -9.46
CA ALA A 99 -5.46 18.62 -8.97
C ALA A 99 -6.62 19.45 -9.56
N ASP A 100 -7.83 18.88 -9.65
CA ASP A 100 -9.03 19.53 -10.20
C ASP A 100 -10.18 19.55 -9.18
N GLN A 101 -9.90 19.98 -7.95
CA GLN A 101 -10.91 20.52 -7.03
C GLN A 101 -10.35 21.77 -6.32
N CYS A 102 -10.10 22.82 -7.09
CA CYS A 102 -10.11 24.22 -6.65
C CYS A 102 -11.06 24.99 -7.57
#